data_AF-A0A661V478-F1
#
_entry.id   AF-A0A661V478-F1
#
_cell.length_a   1.000
_cell.length_b   1.000
_cell.length_c   1.000
_cell.angle_alpha   90.00
_cell.angle_beta   90.00
_cell.angle_gamma   90.00
#
_symmetry.space_group_name_H-M   'P 1'
#
loop_
_entity.id
_entity.type
_entity.pdbx_description
1 polymer ?
#
loop_
_entity_poly.entity_id
_entity_poly.type
_entity_poly.pdbx_seq_one_letter_code
_entity_poly.pdbx_strand_id
1 'polypeptide(L)'
;MLLDEAQFQYSQATGKTKEAAKRNWAYFPVAARLMVPNAPIADEVKDLVEGELALIEAHQGFAPSPIFGYKEDYSQYVPRGHYTRNEDFERYFRAMMWYGRMAFRLKPGKSPEAIEMGRMETRQAILIAITLLNRKVNGEEAMAVWDRVYRPTAFFVGESDDYNVYDYVQLCAAVYGIQLDLTTLEENVKKLDTFIDRAMTLRPPKIVSTLVYAGEDPTVVTRGFRFMGQRFIPDSYMFQELVFSKVDGRMFPRGLDVPAVLGSERAYDILLDVYDEGSHANYTEQMEKLRQEFASLPDEQWTENLYWSWLHSLRPLLDVKGDGYPVFMQNQAWVDKDLSTFLGSWTELRHDTILYAKQSYTVKAIAPLPPEETRGYVEPQPEVYGRLAALARQMRDGLDKRGLLNDELRGKIKDLEDLLLTLKTISEKELTNQPLSEDEYSTIRFIGARLEGITTFSAELTGELASEADERMAIVADVHTDPNSGQVLEEAVGDAFTIYAIVPIEGQATLTQGGVFSYYEFLQPMSERLTDETWQAMSPKPDLPVWTGSFIRP
;
A
#
# COMPACT_ATOMS: atom_id res chain seq x y z
N MET A 1 7.02 1.26 27.64
CA MET A 1 6.09 2.31 28.11
C MET A 1 4.63 1.86 28.04
N LEU A 2 4.03 1.67 26.85
CA LEU A 2 2.59 1.36 26.72
C LEU A 2 2.18 0.09 27.48
N LEU A 3 3.02 -0.95 27.42
CA LEU A 3 2.88 -2.18 28.21
C LEU A 3 2.84 -1.92 29.73
N ASP A 4 3.83 -1.19 30.23
CA ASP A 4 4.01 -0.90 31.66
C ASP A 4 2.89 -0.02 32.20
N GLU A 5 2.41 0.93 31.37
CA GLU A 5 1.28 1.78 31.70
C GLU A 5 -0.05 1.01 31.69
N ALA A 6 -0.26 0.07 30.77
CA ALA A 6 -1.44 -0.80 30.79
C ALA A 6 -1.47 -1.67 32.07
N GLN A 7 -0.32 -2.20 32.50
CA GLN A 7 -0.17 -2.88 33.79
C GLN A 7 -0.48 -1.94 34.97
N PHE A 8 0.07 -0.73 34.96
CA PHE A 8 -0.19 0.28 36.00
C PHE A 8 -1.68 0.61 36.08
N GLN A 9 -2.33 0.90 34.95
CA GLN A 9 -3.76 1.18 34.86
C GLN A 9 -4.60 -0.02 35.34
N TYR A 10 -4.23 -1.25 34.98
CA TYR A 10 -4.86 -2.46 35.52
C TYR A 10 -4.72 -2.56 37.04
N SER A 11 -3.57 -2.17 37.62
CA SER A 11 -3.38 -2.17 39.07
C SER A 11 -4.26 -1.16 39.81
N GLN A 12 -4.48 0.03 39.23
CA GLN A 12 -5.18 1.16 39.87
C GLN A 12 -6.69 1.18 39.59
N ALA A 13 -7.14 0.73 38.42
CA ALA A 13 -8.53 0.77 38.01
C ALA A 13 -9.41 -0.29 38.70
N THR A 14 -10.72 -0.03 38.68
CA THR A 14 -11.79 -0.93 39.13
C THR A 14 -12.79 -1.20 38.00
N GLY A 15 -13.69 -2.17 38.21
CA GLY A 15 -14.83 -2.43 37.33
C GLY A 15 -14.50 -2.60 35.84
N LYS A 16 -15.24 -1.91 34.98
CA LYS A 16 -15.13 -1.98 33.51
C LYS A 16 -13.84 -1.36 32.98
N THR A 17 -13.31 -0.37 33.67
CA THR A 17 -12.05 0.31 33.33
C THR A 17 -10.85 -0.56 33.69
N LYS A 18 -10.95 -1.41 34.73
CA LYS A 18 -9.97 -2.47 35.02
C LYS A 18 -9.96 -3.55 33.93
N GLU A 19 -11.13 -3.97 33.46
CA GLU A 19 -11.25 -4.91 32.33
C GLU A 19 -10.68 -4.32 31.03
N ALA A 20 -10.97 -3.05 30.73
CA ALA A 20 -10.36 -2.34 29.59
C ALA A 20 -8.82 -2.27 29.71
N ALA A 21 -8.31 -1.93 30.90
CA ALA A 21 -6.86 -1.92 31.15
C ALA A 21 -6.24 -3.32 31.05
N LYS A 22 -6.95 -4.38 31.49
CA LYS A 22 -6.52 -5.78 31.32
C LYS A 22 -6.40 -6.15 29.84
N ARG A 23 -7.36 -5.77 29.00
CA ARG A 23 -7.32 -6.05 27.56
C ARG A 23 -6.20 -5.28 26.86
N ASN A 24 -5.98 -4.02 27.20
CA ASN A 24 -4.78 -3.28 26.75
C ASN A 24 -3.48 -3.99 27.21
N TRP A 25 -3.47 -4.54 28.42
CA TRP A 25 -2.35 -5.30 28.96
C TRP A 25 -2.17 -6.68 28.31
N ALA A 26 -3.14 -7.18 27.53
CA ALA A 26 -2.99 -8.33 26.63
C ALA A 26 -2.64 -7.88 25.18
N TYR A 27 -3.20 -6.77 24.72
CA TYR A 27 -3.01 -6.21 23.38
C TYR A 27 -1.56 -5.87 23.04
N PHE A 28 -0.85 -5.22 23.96
CA PHE A 28 0.55 -4.83 23.74
C PHE A 28 1.55 -6.00 23.80
N PRO A 29 1.43 -7.00 24.71
CA PRO A 29 2.24 -8.22 24.65
C PRO A 29 2.17 -8.98 23.33
N VAL A 30 1.03 -9.03 22.63
CA VAL A 30 0.95 -9.77 21.34
C VAL A 30 1.97 -9.21 20.34
N ALA A 31 1.94 -7.91 20.06
CA ALA A 31 2.96 -7.28 19.20
C ALA A 31 4.37 -7.32 19.81
N ALA A 32 4.54 -7.19 21.13
CA ALA A 32 5.86 -7.30 21.75
C ALA A 32 6.47 -8.71 21.63
N ARG A 33 5.64 -9.75 21.64
CA ARG A 33 6.02 -11.15 21.42
C ARG A 33 6.31 -11.45 19.96
N LEU A 34 5.56 -10.85 19.03
CA LEU A 34 5.85 -10.91 17.60
C LEU A 34 7.19 -10.23 17.28
N MET A 35 7.42 -9.01 17.76
CA MET A 35 8.70 -8.30 17.58
C MET A 35 9.87 -8.95 18.31
N VAL A 36 9.65 -9.52 19.50
CA VAL A 36 10.71 -10.10 20.34
C VAL A 36 10.22 -11.46 20.89
N PRO A 37 10.62 -12.59 20.25
CA PRO A 37 10.17 -13.94 20.63
C PRO A 37 10.51 -14.42 22.05
N ASN A 38 11.23 -13.63 22.84
CA ASN A 38 11.54 -13.86 24.26
C ASN A 38 11.01 -12.74 25.19
N ALA A 39 10.14 -11.84 24.71
CA ALA A 39 9.48 -10.86 25.57
C ALA A 39 8.63 -11.58 26.66
N PRO A 40 8.61 -11.08 27.90
CA PRO A 40 7.85 -11.68 28.99
C PRO A 40 6.34 -11.41 28.83
N ILE A 41 5.53 -12.38 29.25
CA ILE A 41 4.07 -12.27 29.38
C ILE A 41 3.74 -12.42 30.87
N ALA A 42 2.81 -11.61 31.39
CA ALA A 42 2.34 -11.74 32.77
C ALA A 42 1.22 -12.78 32.88
N ASP A 43 1.21 -13.57 33.95
CA ASP A 43 0.30 -14.70 34.13
C ASP A 43 -1.18 -14.28 34.08
N GLU A 44 -1.56 -13.09 34.54
CA GLU A 44 -2.95 -12.63 34.54
C GLU A 44 -3.54 -12.42 33.14
N VAL A 45 -2.71 -12.20 32.11
CA VAL A 45 -3.11 -12.00 30.71
C VAL A 45 -2.65 -13.14 29.79
N LYS A 46 -1.89 -14.10 30.30
CA LYS A 46 -1.15 -15.11 29.52
C LYS A 46 -2.03 -15.87 28.52
N ASP A 47 -3.14 -16.46 28.99
CA ASP A 47 -4.06 -17.25 28.17
C ASP A 47 -4.62 -16.45 26.97
N LEU A 48 -4.82 -15.13 27.13
CA LEU A 48 -5.29 -14.25 26.07
C LEU A 48 -4.20 -14.00 25.01
N VAL A 49 -2.97 -13.76 25.47
CA VAL A 49 -1.82 -13.47 24.60
C VAL A 49 -1.36 -14.72 23.85
N GLU A 50 -1.26 -15.86 24.52
CA GLU A 50 -0.87 -17.14 23.89
C GLU A 50 -1.96 -17.64 22.94
N GLY A 51 -3.24 -17.46 23.26
CA GLY A 51 -4.36 -17.78 22.37
C GLY A 51 -4.38 -16.91 21.10
N GLU A 52 -4.12 -15.62 21.23
CA GLU A 52 -4.08 -14.68 20.09
C GLU A 52 -2.86 -14.98 19.18
N LEU A 53 -1.69 -15.21 19.77
CA LEU A 53 -0.48 -15.61 19.03
C LEU A 53 -0.66 -16.94 18.30
N ALA A 54 -1.35 -17.92 18.89
CA ALA A 54 -1.63 -19.20 18.25
C ALA A 54 -2.55 -19.08 17.01
N LEU A 55 -3.48 -18.11 17.00
CA LEU A 55 -4.31 -17.83 15.82
C LEU A 55 -3.51 -17.08 14.74
N ILE A 56 -2.69 -16.11 15.15
CA ILE A 56 -1.79 -15.36 14.25
C ILE A 56 -0.80 -16.30 13.55
N GLU A 57 -0.19 -17.25 14.26
CA GLU A 57 0.76 -18.22 13.71
C GLU A 57 0.08 -19.26 12.79
N ALA A 58 -1.17 -19.62 13.07
CA ALA A 58 -1.88 -20.67 12.32
C ALA A 58 -2.44 -20.20 10.97
N HIS A 59 -2.64 -18.89 10.79
CA HIS A 59 -3.15 -18.25 9.55
C HIS A 59 -4.51 -18.75 9.02
N GLN A 60 -5.31 -19.46 9.83
CA GLN A 60 -6.51 -20.21 9.37
C GLN A 60 -7.77 -19.37 9.10
N GLY A 61 -7.62 -18.18 8.50
CA GLY A 61 -8.76 -17.33 8.12
C GLY A 61 -9.57 -16.83 9.32
N PHE A 62 -10.91 -16.85 9.21
CA PHE A 62 -11.80 -16.19 10.17
C PHE A 62 -12.02 -16.94 11.49
N ALA A 63 -11.41 -16.45 12.58
CA ALA A 63 -11.60 -16.95 13.94
C ALA A 63 -11.91 -15.80 14.94
N PRO A 64 -12.58 -16.05 16.08
CA PRO A 64 -12.85 -15.02 17.09
C PRO A 64 -11.60 -14.72 17.93
N SER A 65 -11.17 -13.46 17.99
CA SER A 65 -10.04 -13.01 18.82
C SER A 65 -10.29 -13.26 20.31
N PRO A 66 -9.35 -13.88 21.05
CA PRO A 66 -9.44 -14.01 22.51
C PRO A 66 -9.52 -12.66 23.26
N ILE A 67 -8.92 -11.60 22.74
CA ILE A 67 -8.88 -10.27 23.39
C ILE A 67 -10.13 -9.44 23.09
N PHE A 68 -10.63 -9.49 21.85
CA PHE A 68 -11.72 -8.62 21.38
C PHE A 68 -13.07 -9.34 21.20
N GLY A 69 -13.09 -10.65 20.97
CA GLY A 69 -14.29 -11.48 20.83
C GLY A 69 -15.02 -11.40 19.49
N TYR A 70 -14.64 -10.49 18.58
CA TYR A 70 -15.11 -10.48 17.19
C TYR A 70 -14.21 -11.33 16.29
N LYS A 71 -14.72 -11.68 15.10
CA LYS A 71 -13.95 -12.44 14.09
C LYS A 71 -12.91 -11.57 13.40
N GLU A 72 -11.66 -12.00 13.42
CA GLU A 72 -10.56 -11.44 12.62
C GLU A 72 -10.13 -12.44 11.53
N ASP A 73 -9.58 -11.96 10.42
CA ASP A 73 -9.03 -12.79 9.35
C ASP A 73 -7.53 -13.04 9.58
N TYR A 74 -7.20 -14.18 10.18
CA TYR A 74 -5.82 -14.53 10.48
C TYR A 74 -5.00 -14.89 9.21
N SER A 75 -5.63 -15.09 8.04
CA SER A 75 -4.90 -15.24 6.77
C SER A 75 -4.15 -13.97 6.37
N GLN A 76 -4.56 -12.81 6.90
CA GLN A 76 -3.89 -11.53 6.64
C GLN A 76 -2.51 -11.43 7.28
N TYR A 77 -2.19 -12.29 8.25
CA TYR A 77 -0.94 -12.25 9.00
C TYR A 77 0.19 -13.05 8.33
N VAL A 78 -0.08 -13.75 7.22
CA VAL A 78 0.94 -14.39 6.38
C VAL A 78 1.89 -13.31 5.82
N PRO A 79 3.19 -13.34 6.16
CA PRO A 79 4.18 -12.41 5.58
C PRO A 79 4.24 -12.60 4.07
N ARG A 80 4.21 -11.49 3.32
CA ARG A 80 4.20 -11.48 1.85
C ARG A 80 4.83 -10.22 1.28
N GLY A 81 5.14 -10.25 -0.02
CA GLY A 81 6.08 -9.31 -0.63
C GLY A 81 7.40 -9.29 0.16
N HIS A 82 7.99 -8.11 0.31
CA HIS A 82 9.28 -7.91 0.98
C HIS A 82 9.37 -8.28 2.47
N TYR A 83 8.28 -8.75 3.08
CA TYR A 83 8.30 -9.20 4.48
C TYR A 83 8.73 -10.66 4.66
N THR A 84 8.94 -11.41 3.59
CA THR A 84 9.55 -12.76 3.62
C THR A 84 11.09 -12.73 3.73
N ARG A 85 11.73 -11.58 3.47
CA ARG A 85 13.19 -11.45 3.30
C ARG A 85 14.01 -11.99 4.47
N ASN A 86 13.57 -11.73 5.69
CA ASN A 86 14.22 -12.13 6.93
C ASN A 86 13.22 -12.16 8.08
N GLU A 87 13.58 -12.87 9.17
CA GLU A 87 12.68 -13.04 10.31
C GLU A 87 12.24 -11.71 10.95
N ASP A 88 13.10 -10.69 11.01
CA ASP A 88 12.75 -9.40 11.64
C ASP A 88 11.71 -8.63 10.83
N PHE A 89 11.74 -8.76 9.50
CA PHE A 89 10.73 -8.21 8.61
C PHE A 89 9.40 -8.98 8.74
N GLU A 90 9.41 -10.31 8.82
CA GLU A 90 8.18 -11.07 9.10
C GLU A 90 7.59 -10.71 10.48
N ARG A 91 8.45 -10.57 11.50
CA ARG A 91 8.08 -10.16 12.87
C ARG A 91 7.44 -8.77 12.85
N TYR A 92 8.05 -7.82 12.13
CA TYR A 92 7.50 -6.49 11.91
C TYR A 92 6.15 -6.52 11.20
N PHE A 93 6.01 -7.30 10.11
CA PHE A 93 4.76 -7.46 9.38
C PHE A 93 3.63 -7.95 10.29
N ARG A 94 3.84 -9.07 11.01
CA ARG A 94 2.82 -9.63 11.91
C ARG A 94 2.43 -8.64 13.02
N ALA A 95 3.40 -7.90 13.58
CA ALA A 95 3.13 -6.88 14.61
C ALA A 95 2.41 -5.63 14.07
N MET A 96 2.74 -5.19 12.86
CA MET A 96 2.07 -4.07 12.19
C MET A 96 0.66 -4.44 11.72
N MET A 97 0.45 -5.65 11.22
CA MET A 97 -0.88 -6.17 10.89
C MET A 97 -1.75 -6.27 12.14
N TRP A 98 -1.23 -6.74 13.27
CA TRP A 98 -1.96 -6.69 14.56
C TRP A 98 -2.38 -5.26 14.95
N TYR A 99 -1.45 -4.31 14.94
CA TYR A 99 -1.75 -2.92 15.31
C TYR A 99 -2.61 -2.16 14.28
N GLY A 100 -2.63 -2.61 13.03
CA GLY A 100 -3.42 -2.03 11.95
C GLY A 100 -4.81 -2.64 11.78
N ARG A 101 -4.98 -3.95 12.03
CA ARG A 101 -6.22 -4.69 11.79
C ARG A 101 -7.16 -4.74 12.98
N MET A 102 -6.64 -4.70 14.21
CA MET A 102 -7.50 -4.68 15.40
C MET A 102 -8.10 -3.29 15.63
N ALA A 103 -9.41 -3.20 15.44
CA ALA A 103 -10.23 -2.02 15.67
C ALA A 103 -10.85 -2.00 17.08
N PHE A 104 -10.93 -0.79 17.64
CA PHE A 104 -11.63 -0.45 18.87
C PHE A 104 -12.89 0.36 18.50
N ARG A 105 -13.97 -0.35 18.19
CA ARG A 105 -15.16 0.15 17.48
C ARG A 105 -16.10 0.91 18.42
N LEU A 106 -16.77 1.93 17.88
CA LEU A 106 -17.68 2.77 18.64
C LEU A 106 -19.07 2.12 18.85
N LYS A 107 -19.63 1.56 17.77
CA LYS A 107 -20.99 0.99 17.73
C LYS A 107 -21.04 -0.31 16.92
N PRO A 108 -20.42 -1.40 17.40
CA PRO A 108 -20.29 -2.67 16.67
C PRO A 108 -21.58 -3.51 16.62
N GLY A 109 -22.75 -2.88 16.76
CA GLY A 109 -24.06 -3.54 16.76
C GLY A 109 -25.10 -2.79 17.61
N LYS A 110 -26.33 -3.28 17.58
CA LYS A 110 -27.51 -2.65 18.21
C LYS A 110 -28.05 -3.41 19.44
N SER A 111 -27.49 -4.57 19.78
CA SER A 111 -27.89 -5.32 20.98
C SER A 111 -27.28 -4.71 22.25
N PRO A 112 -27.83 -4.98 23.46
CA PRO A 112 -27.24 -4.51 24.71
C PRO A 112 -25.77 -4.93 24.90
N GLU A 113 -25.43 -6.13 24.44
CA GLU A 113 -24.08 -6.71 24.50
C GLU A 113 -23.13 -5.98 23.55
N ALA A 114 -23.57 -5.68 22.32
CA ALA A 114 -22.77 -4.94 21.35
C ALA A 114 -22.56 -3.47 21.76
N ILE A 115 -23.57 -2.83 22.37
CA ILE A 115 -23.46 -1.48 22.93
C ILE A 115 -22.43 -1.46 24.07
N GLU A 116 -22.46 -2.45 24.97
CA GLU A 116 -21.48 -2.56 26.05
C GLU A 116 -20.08 -2.95 25.54
N MET A 117 -19.98 -3.70 24.43
CA MET A 117 -18.70 -3.98 23.78
C MET A 117 -18.10 -2.72 23.15
N GLY A 118 -18.89 -1.91 22.44
CA GLY A 118 -18.45 -0.60 21.92
C GLY A 118 -17.96 0.34 23.02
N ARG A 119 -18.61 0.33 24.20
CA ARG A 119 -18.12 1.02 25.41
C ARG A 119 -16.82 0.43 25.96
N MET A 120 -16.61 -0.87 25.89
CA MET A 120 -15.37 -1.54 26.33
C MET A 120 -14.20 -1.23 25.39
N GLU A 121 -14.43 -1.32 24.07
CA GLU A 121 -13.50 -0.95 23.01
C GLU A 121 -13.15 0.55 23.08
N THR A 122 -14.13 1.43 23.28
CA THR A 122 -13.88 2.87 23.46
C THR A 122 -13.07 3.17 24.72
N ARG A 123 -13.32 2.50 25.87
CA ARG A 123 -12.49 2.67 27.08
C ARG A 123 -11.03 2.28 26.84
N GLN A 124 -10.79 1.15 26.18
CA GLN A 124 -9.44 0.70 25.83
C GLN A 124 -8.69 1.75 25.00
N ALA A 125 -9.31 2.28 23.94
CA ALA A 125 -8.72 3.31 23.09
C ALA A 125 -8.47 4.64 23.82
N ILE A 126 -9.39 5.06 24.69
CA ILE A 126 -9.19 6.24 25.57
C ILE A 126 -7.96 6.05 26.47
N LEU A 127 -7.81 4.88 27.10
CA LEU A 127 -6.66 4.57 27.96
C LEU A 127 -5.32 4.62 27.19
N ILE A 128 -5.30 4.19 25.92
CA ILE A 128 -4.12 4.30 25.05
C ILE A 128 -3.83 5.78 24.72
N ALA A 129 -4.84 6.54 24.31
CA ALA A 129 -4.68 7.94 23.93
C ALA A 129 -4.19 8.83 25.09
N ILE A 130 -4.75 8.68 26.29
CA ILE A 130 -4.28 9.45 27.47
C ILE A 130 -2.88 9.03 27.92
N THR A 131 -2.45 7.80 27.64
CA THR A 131 -1.08 7.34 27.90
C THR A 131 -0.09 8.11 27.03
N LEU A 132 -0.32 8.18 25.72
CA LEU A 132 0.58 8.92 24.81
C LEU A 132 0.58 10.42 25.09
N LEU A 133 -0.54 10.99 25.53
CA LEU A 133 -0.66 12.40 25.91
C LEU A 133 0.08 12.77 27.21
N ASN A 134 0.06 11.89 28.23
CA ASN A 134 0.47 12.25 29.61
C ASN A 134 1.74 11.53 30.11
N ARG A 135 2.36 10.66 29.31
CA ARG A 135 3.60 9.94 29.69
C ARG A 135 4.81 10.42 28.90
N LYS A 136 5.98 10.05 29.43
CA LYS A 136 7.29 10.34 28.85
C LYS A 136 8.05 9.06 28.54
N VAL A 137 8.82 9.07 27.47
CA VAL A 137 9.80 8.02 27.13
C VAL A 137 11.18 8.65 27.24
N ASN A 138 12.03 8.12 28.13
CA ASN A 138 13.40 8.61 28.36
C ASN A 138 13.53 10.13 28.64
N GLY A 139 12.44 10.79 29.07
CA GLY A 139 12.37 12.22 29.37
C GLY A 139 11.59 13.05 28.34
N GLU A 140 11.50 12.57 27.10
CA GLU A 140 10.73 13.18 26.01
C GLU A 140 9.23 12.88 26.14
N GLU A 141 8.35 13.75 25.64
CA GLU A 141 6.90 13.47 25.63
C GLU A 141 6.57 12.27 24.73
N ALA A 142 5.68 11.38 25.17
CA ALA A 142 5.37 10.17 24.41
C ALA A 142 4.72 10.47 23.04
N MET A 143 3.99 11.58 22.89
CA MET A 143 3.53 12.06 21.57
C MET A 143 4.70 12.39 20.61
N ALA A 144 5.83 12.91 21.09
CA ALA A 144 6.98 13.20 20.21
C ALA A 144 7.68 11.91 19.75
N VAL A 145 7.71 10.89 20.61
CA VAL A 145 8.22 9.56 20.26
C VAL A 145 7.26 8.82 19.31
N TRP A 146 5.95 8.99 19.50
CA TRP A 146 4.90 8.53 18.59
C TRP A 146 5.04 9.14 17.20
N ASP A 147 5.18 10.46 17.11
CA ASP A 147 5.32 11.18 15.85
C ASP A 147 6.53 10.70 15.04
N ARG A 148 7.65 10.32 15.68
CA ARG A 148 8.81 9.70 15.01
C ARG A 148 8.52 8.36 14.34
N VAL A 149 7.46 7.65 14.74
CA VAL A 149 7.06 6.35 14.14
C VAL A 149 5.90 6.54 13.15
N TYR A 150 4.93 7.40 13.49
CA TYR A 150 3.74 7.62 12.65
C TYR A 150 4.03 8.54 11.44
N ARG A 151 4.76 9.65 11.63
CA ARG A 151 4.99 10.66 10.57
C ARG A 151 5.92 10.25 9.41
N PRO A 152 6.78 9.21 9.53
CA PRO A 152 7.44 8.61 8.38
C PRO A 152 6.48 7.75 7.55
N THR A 153 5.78 6.78 8.18
CA THR A 153 4.85 5.91 7.43
C THR A 153 3.72 6.71 6.76
N ALA A 154 3.21 7.74 7.43
CA ALA A 154 2.21 8.66 6.87
C ALA A 154 2.71 9.51 5.69
N PHE A 155 4.02 9.63 5.48
CA PHE A 155 4.61 10.35 4.35
C PHE A 155 4.75 9.48 3.10
N PHE A 156 4.88 8.17 3.25
CA PHE A 156 4.86 7.23 2.13
C PHE A 156 3.42 7.01 1.62
N VAL A 157 2.53 6.53 2.49
CA VAL A 157 1.20 6.00 2.12
C VAL A 157 0.01 6.91 2.50
N GLY A 158 0.25 8.02 3.20
CA GLY A 158 -0.81 8.84 3.78
C GLY A 158 -1.25 8.38 5.17
N GLU A 159 -2.22 9.08 5.77
CA GLU A 159 -2.78 8.74 7.09
C GLU A 159 -3.84 7.62 7.01
N SER A 160 -4.23 7.08 8.15
CA SER A 160 -5.39 6.18 8.25
C SER A 160 -6.69 7.00 8.24
N ASP A 161 -7.70 6.54 7.50
CA ASP A 161 -9.04 7.15 7.45
C ASP A 161 -9.88 6.82 8.70
N ASP A 162 -9.64 5.66 9.33
CA ASP A 162 -10.06 5.33 10.70
C ASP A 162 -9.54 6.33 11.76
N TYR A 163 -10.07 6.27 12.98
CA TYR A 163 -9.63 7.19 14.04
C TYR A 163 -8.29 6.77 14.65
N ASN A 164 -7.45 7.78 14.88
CA ASN A 164 -6.09 7.61 15.39
C ASN A 164 -5.91 8.33 16.74
N VAL A 165 -4.66 8.36 17.23
CA VAL A 165 -4.29 8.94 18.52
C VAL A 165 -4.68 10.42 18.60
N TYR A 166 -4.49 11.18 17.51
CA TYR A 166 -4.78 12.62 17.49
C TYR A 166 -6.29 12.90 17.60
N ASP A 167 -7.13 12.10 16.92
CA ASP A 167 -8.60 12.19 17.04
C ASP A 167 -9.05 11.91 18.49
N TYR A 168 -8.56 10.82 19.08
CA TYR A 168 -8.95 10.42 20.43
C TYR A 168 -8.43 11.37 21.51
N VAL A 169 -7.24 11.94 21.35
CA VAL A 169 -6.71 13.00 22.25
C VAL A 169 -7.61 14.25 22.21
N GLN A 170 -8.03 14.70 21.01
CA GLN A 170 -8.91 15.85 20.86
C GLN A 170 -10.31 15.59 21.46
N LEU A 171 -10.89 14.42 21.20
CA LEU A 171 -12.18 14.00 21.79
C LEU A 171 -12.09 13.89 23.33
N CYS A 172 -10.99 13.34 23.87
CA CYS A 172 -10.76 13.28 25.32
C CYS A 172 -10.74 14.69 25.92
N ALA A 173 -9.95 15.61 25.35
CA ALA A 173 -9.88 16.99 25.79
C ALA A 173 -11.25 17.70 25.75
N ALA A 174 -12.08 17.41 24.74
CA ALA A 174 -13.39 18.03 24.55
C ALA A 174 -14.52 17.47 25.45
N VAL A 175 -14.38 16.27 26.01
CA VAL A 175 -15.42 15.58 26.82
C VAL A 175 -15.04 15.42 28.29
N TYR A 176 -13.77 15.09 28.54
CA TYR A 176 -13.24 14.85 29.88
C TYR A 176 -12.44 16.05 30.39
N GLY A 177 -11.64 16.65 29.51
CA GLY A 177 -10.67 17.70 29.83
C GLY A 177 -9.24 17.23 29.51
N ILE A 178 -8.25 18.10 29.71
CA ILE A 178 -6.83 17.80 29.41
C ILE A 178 -6.29 16.70 30.34
N GLN A 179 -6.83 16.57 31.55
CA GLN A 179 -6.54 15.49 32.48
C GLN A 179 -7.77 14.60 32.65
N LEU A 180 -7.58 13.29 32.50
CA LEU A 180 -8.57 12.25 32.76
C LEU A 180 -7.97 11.23 33.73
N ASP A 181 -8.64 11.02 34.85
CA ASP A 181 -8.35 9.95 35.80
C ASP A 181 -9.21 8.69 35.53
N LEU A 182 -8.77 7.55 36.07
CA LEU A 182 -9.40 6.25 35.85
C LEU A 182 -10.79 6.12 36.52
N THR A 183 -11.04 6.85 37.60
CA THR A 183 -12.33 6.83 38.31
C THR A 183 -13.40 7.57 37.51
N THR A 184 -13.06 8.73 36.93
CA THR A 184 -13.94 9.48 36.02
C THR A 184 -14.36 8.65 34.79
N LEU A 185 -13.50 7.77 34.29
CA LEU A 185 -13.81 6.87 33.15
C LEU A 185 -14.68 5.66 33.55
N GLU A 186 -14.64 5.25 34.81
CA GLU A 186 -15.49 4.18 35.35
C GLU A 186 -16.89 4.69 35.70
N GLU A 187 -16.96 5.72 36.55
CA GLU A 187 -18.22 6.19 37.15
C GLU A 187 -19.14 6.92 36.14
N ASN A 188 -18.57 7.54 35.10
CA ASN A 188 -19.30 8.45 34.21
C ASN A 188 -19.62 7.86 32.84
N VAL A 189 -20.41 6.77 32.81
CA VAL A 189 -20.90 6.16 31.56
C VAL A 189 -21.59 7.16 30.63
N LYS A 190 -22.23 8.22 31.16
CA LYS A 190 -22.85 9.28 30.34
C LYS A 190 -21.81 10.11 29.56
N LYS A 191 -20.63 10.38 30.14
CA LYS A 191 -19.52 11.00 29.40
C LYS A 191 -18.96 10.04 28.35
N LEU A 192 -18.93 8.73 28.61
CA LEU A 192 -18.50 7.74 27.62
C LEU A 192 -19.47 7.66 26.44
N ASP A 193 -20.78 7.62 26.70
CA ASP A 193 -21.80 7.70 25.65
C ASP A 193 -21.69 9.04 24.88
N THR A 194 -21.44 10.15 25.57
CA THR A 194 -21.21 11.47 24.93
C THR A 194 -19.94 11.49 24.07
N PHE A 195 -18.88 10.78 24.48
CA PHE A 195 -17.66 10.62 23.68
C PHE A 195 -17.97 9.82 22.41
N ILE A 196 -18.66 8.69 22.55
CA ILE A 196 -19.06 7.82 21.44
C ILE A 196 -19.93 8.59 20.44
N ASP A 197 -20.96 9.31 20.90
CA ASP A 197 -21.85 10.07 20.02
C ASP A 197 -21.15 11.23 19.31
N ARG A 198 -20.16 11.89 19.95
CA ARG A 198 -19.31 12.88 19.27
C ARG A 198 -18.36 12.24 18.26
N ALA A 199 -17.74 11.11 18.60
CA ALA A 199 -16.87 10.39 17.68
C ALA A 199 -17.64 9.90 16.44
N MET A 200 -18.92 9.52 16.58
CA MET A 200 -19.82 9.22 15.46
C MET A 200 -20.13 10.44 14.55
N THR A 201 -19.78 11.68 14.94
CA THR A 201 -19.91 12.88 14.09
C THR A 201 -18.64 13.27 13.34
N LEU A 202 -17.51 12.59 13.60
CA LEU A 202 -16.29 12.74 12.80
C LEU A 202 -16.41 11.94 11.49
N ARG A 203 -15.40 12.06 10.60
CA ARG A 203 -15.31 11.32 9.32
C ARG A 203 -15.57 9.82 9.51
N PRO A 204 -16.39 9.14 8.69
CA PRO A 204 -16.34 7.69 8.63
C PRO A 204 -15.02 7.23 7.99
N PRO A 205 -14.54 6.00 8.23
CA PRO A 205 -13.61 5.37 7.30
C PRO A 205 -14.27 5.25 5.92
N LYS A 206 -13.49 5.46 4.86
CA LYS A 206 -13.88 5.23 3.46
C LYS A 206 -13.70 3.76 3.07
N ILE A 207 -12.68 3.07 3.61
CA ILE A 207 -12.34 1.69 3.23
C ILE A 207 -12.69 0.68 4.33
N VAL A 208 -13.29 -0.44 3.94
CA VAL A 208 -13.71 -1.56 4.80
C VAL A 208 -12.62 -2.63 4.83
N SER A 209 -11.78 -2.58 5.85
CA SER A 209 -10.64 -3.50 6.06
C SER A 209 -10.98 -4.75 6.89
N THR A 210 -12.22 -4.90 7.36
CA THR A 210 -12.67 -5.97 8.27
C THR A 210 -14.01 -6.55 7.82
N LEU A 211 -14.37 -7.75 8.31
CA LEU A 211 -15.64 -8.41 7.98
C LEU A 211 -16.85 -7.57 8.42
N VAL A 212 -17.78 -7.34 7.49
CA VAL A 212 -19.08 -6.68 7.70
C VAL A 212 -20.16 -7.59 7.12
N TYR A 213 -21.28 -7.77 7.82
CA TYR A 213 -22.37 -8.65 7.37
C TYR A 213 -23.42 -7.90 6.55
N ALA A 214 -24.09 -8.62 5.63
CA ALA A 214 -25.13 -8.04 4.79
C ALA A 214 -26.28 -7.43 5.64
N GLY A 215 -26.59 -6.15 5.39
CA GLY A 215 -27.58 -5.38 6.15
C GLY A 215 -27.02 -4.59 7.34
N GLU A 216 -25.72 -4.69 7.62
CA GLU A 216 -25.01 -3.74 8.47
C GLU A 216 -24.62 -2.47 7.68
N ASP A 217 -24.45 -1.35 8.39
CA ASP A 217 -23.88 -0.13 7.83
C ASP A 217 -22.36 -0.14 8.12
N PRO A 218 -21.49 -0.36 7.11
CA PRO A 218 -20.04 -0.42 7.34
C PRO A 218 -19.52 0.86 7.99
N THR A 219 -20.06 2.02 7.62
CA THR A 219 -19.67 3.33 8.15
C THR A 219 -20.02 3.51 9.64
N VAL A 220 -20.77 2.58 10.23
CA VAL A 220 -21.12 2.54 11.66
C VAL A 220 -20.43 1.39 12.38
N VAL A 221 -20.40 0.17 11.81
CA VAL A 221 -19.93 -1.02 12.53
C VAL A 221 -18.40 -1.19 12.52
N THR A 222 -17.69 -0.71 11.50
CA THR A 222 -16.20 -0.73 11.48
C THR A 222 -15.60 0.46 12.24
N ARG A 223 -16.29 1.61 12.22
CA ARG A 223 -15.81 2.91 12.72
C ARG A 223 -15.31 2.82 14.15
N GLY A 224 -14.01 3.02 14.33
CA GLY A 224 -13.33 2.89 15.61
C GLY A 224 -11.97 3.58 15.65
N PHE A 225 -11.29 3.42 16.78
CA PHE A 225 -9.87 3.70 16.87
C PHE A 225 -9.06 2.50 16.36
N ARG A 226 -7.92 2.76 15.71
CA ARG A 226 -6.87 1.78 15.44
C ARG A 226 -5.55 2.35 15.92
N PHE A 227 -4.67 1.50 16.47
CA PHE A 227 -3.38 1.97 16.98
C PHE A 227 -2.47 2.44 15.85
N MET A 228 -2.14 1.55 14.91
CA MET A 228 -1.42 1.87 13.65
C MET A 228 -2.30 1.51 12.45
N GLY A 229 -3.53 2.05 12.39
CA GLY A 229 -4.53 1.69 11.38
C GLY A 229 -4.03 1.68 9.94
N GLN A 230 -4.51 0.74 9.13
CA GLN A 230 -4.15 0.64 7.70
C GLN A 230 -4.44 1.97 6.97
N ARG A 231 -3.66 2.27 5.93
CA ARG A 231 -3.68 3.59 5.27
C ARG A 231 -4.75 3.66 4.18
N PHE A 232 -5.31 4.84 3.98
CA PHE A 232 -6.21 5.07 2.85
C PHE A 232 -5.40 5.10 1.54
N ILE A 233 -5.75 4.25 0.59
CA ILE A 233 -5.15 4.24 -0.75
C ILE A 233 -6.26 4.36 -1.82
N PRO A 234 -6.11 5.26 -2.81
CA PRO A 234 -7.22 5.70 -3.66
C PRO A 234 -7.85 4.60 -4.50
N ASP A 235 -7.05 3.67 -5.03
CA ASP A 235 -7.48 2.59 -5.90
C ASP A 235 -8.17 1.44 -5.14
N SER A 236 -7.83 1.18 -3.87
CA SER A 236 -8.66 0.29 -3.05
C SER A 236 -10.02 0.89 -2.71
N TYR A 237 -10.13 2.23 -2.66
CA TYR A 237 -11.42 2.91 -2.59
C TYR A 237 -12.18 2.82 -3.93
N MET A 238 -11.52 2.99 -5.08
CA MET A 238 -12.12 2.74 -6.40
C MET A 238 -12.68 1.30 -6.50
N PHE A 239 -11.88 0.30 -6.13
CA PHE A 239 -12.28 -1.11 -6.12
C PHE A 239 -13.48 -1.36 -5.23
N GLN A 240 -13.46 -0.91 -3.97
CA GLN A 240 -14.60 -1.07 -3.06
C GLN A 240 -15.87 -0.41 -3.62
N GLU A 241 -15.74 0.77 -4.20
CA GLU A 241 -16.86 1.50 -4.78
C GLU A 241 -17.37 0.88 -6.10
N LEU A 242 -16.66 -0.10 -6.69
CA LEU A 242 -17.02 -0.79 -7.93
C LEU A 242 -17.35 -2.29 -7.75
N VAL A 243 -17.53 -2.77 -6.52
CA VAL A 243 -17.94 -4.16 -6.22
C VAL A 243 -19.25 -4.23 -5.45
N PHE A 244 -19.63 -5.45 -5.07
CA PHE A 244 -20.78 -5.81 -4.26
C PHE A 244 -20.94 -4.85 -3.05
N SER A 245 -22.19 -4.46 -2.79
CA SER A 245 -22.65 -3.29 -2.00
C SER A 245 -22.85 -1.99 -2.79
N LYS A 246 -22.16 -1.76 -3.91
CA LYS A 246 -22.41 -0.63 -4.84
C LYS A 246 -22.82 -1.09 -6.24
N VAL A 247 -22.19 -2.15 -6.74
CA VAL A 247 -22.44 -2.77 -8.04
C VAL A 247 -23.00 -4.17 -7.82
N ASP A 248 -24.19 -4.46 -8.35
CA ASP A 248 -24.91 -5.68 -7.98
C ASP A 248 -24.29 -6.94 -8.63
N GLY A 249 -23.93 -7.91 -7.78
CA GLY A 249 -23.35 -9.20 -8.20
C GLY A 249 -21.87 -9.18 -8.60
N ARG A 250 -21.22 -8.01 -8.63
CA ARG A 250 -19.80 -7.88 -9.00
C ARG A 250 -18.92 -8.16 -7.77
N MET A 251 -18.48 -9.40 -7.61
CA MET A 251 -17.76 -9.83 -6.40
C MET A 251 -16.27 -9.46 -6.38
N PHE A 252 -15.68 -9.15 -7.53
CA PHE A 252 -14.28 -8.75 -7.68
C PHE A 252 -14.17 -7.50 -8.58
N PRO A 253 -13.18 -6.64 -8.34
CA PRO A 253 -12.78 -5.60 -9.29
C PRO A 253 -11.88 -6.21 -10.37
N ARG A 254 -11.31 -5.35 -11.23
CA ARG A 254 -10.16 -5.66 -12.11
C ARG A 254 -9.09 -4.59 -11.99
N GLY A 255 -7.85 -4.91 -12.31
CA GLY A 255 -6.77 -3.91 -12.38
C GLY A 255 -7.14 -2.74 -13.29
N LEU A 256 -7.85 -3.04 -14.39
CA LEU A 256 -8.40 -2.06 -15.35
C LEU A 256 -9.39 -1.04 -14.76
N ASP A 257 -10.05 -1.30 -13.62
CA ASP A 257 -10.95 -0.33 -12.99
C ASP A 257 -10.19 0.94 -12.60
N VAL A 258 -8.92 0.82 -12.19
CA VAL A 258 -8.07 1.96 -11.79
C VAL A 258 -7.83 2.93 -12.95
N PRO A 259 -7.23 2.52 -14.10
CA PRO A 259 -7.04 3.42 -15.23
C PRO A 259 -8.37 3.90 -15.84
N ALA A 260 -9.46 3.12 -15.76
CA ALA A 260 -10.79 3.57 -16.20
C ALA A 260 -11.32 4.74 -15.35
N VAL A 261 -11.24 4.64 -14.01
CA VAL A 261 -11.59 5.75 -13.10
C VAL A 261 -10.67 6.96 -13.32
N LEU A 262 -9.38 6.74 -13.61
CA LEU A 262 -8.42 7.81 -13.93
C LEU A 262 -8.59 8.45 -15.32
N GLY A 263 -9.59 8.01 -16.10
CA GLY A 263 -10.01 8.65 -17.36
C GLY A 263 -9.57 7.92 -18.64
N SER A 264 -8.99 6.72 -18.55
CA SER A 264 -8.66 5.92 -19.73
C SER A 264 -9.92 5.31 -20.36
N GLU A 265 -10.43 5.94 -21.42
CA GLU A 265 -11.54 5.39 -22.21
C GLU A 265 -11.20 3.97 -22.69
N ARG A 266 -9.95 3.72 -23.10
CA ARG A 266 -9.54 2.41 -23.59
C ARG A 266 -9.64 1.30 -22.52
N ALA A 267 -9.35 1.62 -21.25
CA ALA A 267 -9.56 0.67 -20.16
C ALA A 267 -11.05 0.39 -19.93
N TYR A 268 -11.88 1.45 -20.01
CA TYR A 268 -13.33 1.34 -19.88
C TYR A 268 -13.97 0.54 -21.03
N ASP A 269 -13.53 0.77 -22.27
CA ASP A 269 -13.93 -0.01 -23.46
C ASP A 269 -13.60 -1.50 -23.29
N ILE A 270 -12.43 -1.86 -22.72
CA ILE A 270 -12.07 -3.26 -22.45
C ILE A 270 -12.98 -3.88 -21.38
N LEU A 271 -13.29 -3.14 -20.31
CA LEU A 271 -14.20 -3.58 -19.25
C LEU A 271 -15.62 -3.85 -19.80
N LEU A 272 -16.09 -3.04 -20.75
CA LEU A 272 -17.38 -3.26 -21.41
C LEU A 272 -17.33 -4.37 -22.49
N ASP A 273 -16.48 -4.23 -23.50
CA ASP A 273 -16.53 -5.05 -24.73
C ASP A 273 -15.85 -6.43 -24.59
N VAL A 274 -14.88 -6.58 -23.68
CA VAL A 274 -14.13 -7.84 -23.50
C VAL A 274 -14.63 -8.62 -22.28
N TYR A 275 -15.05 -7.93 -21.23
CA TYR A 275 -15.42 -8.54 -19.95
C TYR A 275 -16.91 -8.43 -19.57
N ASP A 276 -17.72 -7.69 -20.34
CA ASP A 276 -19.18 -7.49 -20.11
C ASP A 276 -19.51 -6.96 -18.70
N GLU A 277 -18.60 -6.18 -18.09
CA GLU A 277 -18.77 -5.62 -16.74
C GLU A 277 -19.96 -4.65 -16.69
N GLY A 278 -20.33 -4.06 -17.83
CA GLY A 278 -21.54 -3.25 -18.02
C GLY A 278 -22.86 -4.01 -17.88
N SER A 279 -22.84 -5.35 -17.85
CA SER A 279 -24.02 -6.16 -17.52
C SER A 279 -24.40 -6.07 -16.03
N HIS A 280 -23.46 -5.69 -15.15
CA HIS A 280 -23.73 -5.51 -13.73
C HIS A 280 -24.55 -4.24 -13.45
N ALA A 281 -25.63 -4.38 -12.69
CA ALA A 281 -26.47 -3.23 -12.36
C ALA A 281 -25.70 -2.19 -11.54
N ASN A 282 -25.95 -0.93 -11.85
CA ASN A 282 -25.29 0.28 -11.33
C ASN A 282 -23.82 0.49 -11.77
N TYR A 283 -23.14 -0.47 -12.43
CA TYR A 283 -21.71 -0.37 -12.76
C TYR A 283 -21.34 0.93 -13.49
N THR A 284 -21.96 1.21 -14.64
CA THR A 284 -21.70 2.43 -15.42
C THR A 284 -22.01 3.72 -14.67
N GLU A 285 -23.10 3.78 -13.89
CA GLU A 285 -23.45 4.97 -13.10
C GLU A 285 -22.42 5.23 -11.98
N GLN A 286 -21.87 4.16 -11.42
CA GLN A 286 -20.91 4.19 -10.33
C GLN A 286 -19.48 4.48 -10.80
N MET A 287 -19.07 3.91 -11.96
CA MET A 287 -17.85 4.27 -12.66
C MET A 287 -17.83 5.75 -13.04
N GLU A 288 -18.93 6.28 -13.60
CA GLU A 288 -19.01 7.70 -13.97
C GLU A 288 -18.90 8.64 -12.75
N LYS A 289 -19.50 8.30 -11.60
CA LYS A 289 -19.30 9.07 -10.35
C LYS A 289 -17.84 9.10 -9.91
N LEU A 290 -17.13 7.97 -9.98
CA LEU A 290 -15.73 7.89 -9.60
C LEU A 290 -14.85 8.67 -10.59
N ARG A 291 -15.09 8.55 -11.90
CA ARG A 291 -14.43 9.36 -12.92
C ARG A 291 -14.61 10.86 -12.66
N GLN A 292 -15.81 11.29 -12.28
CA GLN A 292 -16.07 12.68 -11.87
C GLN A 292 -15.39 13.07 -10.55
N GLU A 293 -15.40 12.22 -9.51
CA GLU A 293 -14.69 12.47 -8.23
C GLU A 293 -13.20 12.67 -8.49
N PHE A 294 -12.54 11.70 -9.16
CA PHE A 294 -11.10 11.73 -9.39
C PHE A 294 -10.65 12.80 -10.40
N ALA A 295 -11.46 13.14 -11.41
CA ALA A 295 -11.20 14.28 -12.29
C ALA A 295 -11.36 15.65 -11.59
N SER A 296 -12.05 15.71 -10.45
CA SER A 296 -12.24 16.94 -9.67
C SER A 296 -11.17 17.18 -8.59
N LEU A 297 -10.28 16.21 -8.36
CA LEU A 297 -9.23 16.31 -7.32
C LEU A 297 -8.15 17.34 -7.71
N PRO A 298 -7.77 18.26 -6.80
CA PRO A 298 -6.75 19.27 -7.06
C PRO A 298 -5.33 18.67 -7.07
N ASP A 299 -4.37 19.36 -7.68
CA ASP A 299 -2.99 18.90 -7.84
C ASP A 299 -2.27 18.66 -6.49
N GLU A 300 -2.64 19.38 -5.44
CA GLU A 300 -2.15 19.14 -4.08
C GLU A 300 -2.56 17.75 -3.54
N GLN A 301 -3.74 17.23 -3.90
CA GLN A 301 -4.18 15.89 -3.52
C GLN A 301 -3.37 14.81 -4.25
N TRP A 302 -3.02 15.07 -5.51
CA TRP A 302 -2.19 14.19 -6.32
C TRP A 302 -0.71 14.14 -5.91
N THR A 303 -0.29 15.02 -5.00
CA THR A 303 1.11 15.16 -4.57
C THR A 303 1.29 15.11 -3.04
N GLU A 304 0.24 14.79 -2.27
CA GLU A 304 0.27 14.86 -0.79
C GLU A 304 1.28 13.91 -0.13
N ASN A 305 1.53 12.76 -0.75
CA ASN A 305 2.39 11.68 -0.27
C ASN A 305 2.97 10.88 -1.45
N LEU A 306 3.91 9.97 -1.18
CA LEU A 306 4.63 9.25 -2.24
C LEU A 306 3.72 8.30 -3.05
N TYR A 307 2.67 7.72 -2.45
CA TYR A 307 1.68 6.88 -3.14
C TYR A 307 0.95 7.65 -4.25
N TRP A 308 0.32 8.79 -3.90
CA TRP A 308 -0.40 9.61 -4.87
C TRP A 308 0.54 10.16 -5.95
N SER A 309 1.74 10.59 -5.56
CA SER A 309 2.75 11.07 -6.51
C SER A 309 3.20 9.97 -7.50
N TRP A 310 3.28 8.69 -7.09
CA TRP A 310 3.58 7.58 -8.01
C TRP A 310 2.43 7.35 -8.99
N LEU A 311 1.20 7.21 -8.48
CA LEU A 311 0.00 7.03 -9.32
C LEU A 311 -0.20 8.21 -10.29
N HIS A 312 0.05 9.45 -9.82
CA HIS A 312 0.07 10.65 -10.64
C HIS A 312 1.19 10.64 -11.69
N SER A 313 2.36 10.08 -11.38
CA SER A 313 3.46 9.95 -12.35
C SER A 313 3.11 9.01 -13.51
N LEU A 314 2.30 7.98 -13.27
CA LEU A 314 1.86 7.02 -14.29
C LEU A 314 0.69 7.53 -15.16
N ARG A 315 -0.14 8.46 -14.66
CA ARG A 315 -1.35 8.96 -15.37
C ARG A 315 -1.12 9.37 -16.85
N PRO A 316 -0.01 10.01 -17.27
CA PRO A 316 0.21 10.36 -18.68
C PRO A 316 0.34 9.15 -19.63
N LEU A 317 0.51 7.93 -19.13
CA LEU A 317 0.44 6.71 -19.96
C LEU A 317 -0.99 6.44 -20.46
N LEU A 318 -2.02 7.00 -19.82
CA LEU A 318 -3.42 6.78 -20.17
C LEU A 318 -3.91 7.65 -21.34
N ASP A 319 -3.14 8.69 -21.70
CA ASP A 319 -3.46 9.61 -22.80
C ASP A 319 -3.19 8.99 -24.18
N VAL A 320 -4.21 8.97 -25.05
CA VAL A 320 -4.07 8.50 -26.45
C VAL A 320 -3.11 9.41 -27.22
N LYS A 321 -2.02 8.83 -27.73
CA LYS A 321 -0.96 9.55 -28.45
C LYS A 321 -1.39 9.89 -29.87
N GLY A 322 -1.47 11.19 -30.20
CA GLY A 322 -1.90 11.70 -31.51
C GLY A 322 -0.80 12.47 -32.25
N ASP A 323 -1.21 13.50 -33.00
CA ASP A 323 -0.31 14.41 -33.70
C ASP A 323 0.79 14.97 -32.77
N GLY A 324 2.05 14.91 -33.21
CA GLY A 324 3.22 15.29 -32.43
C GLY A 324 3.99 14.12 -31.81
N TYR A 325 3.36 12.95 -31.63
CA TYR A 325 4.05 11.73 -31.21
C TYR A 325 4.53 10.90 -32.42
N PRO A 326 5.55 10.02 -32.26
CA PRO A 326 5.96 9.08 -33.30
C PRO A 326 4.84 8.15 -33.75
N VAL A 327 4.83 7.79 -35.05
CA VAL A 327 3.79 6.95 -35.67
C VAL A 327 3.60 5.60 -34.97
N PHE A 328 4.65 5.02 -34.38
CA PHE A 328 4.56 3.76 -33.64
C PHE A 328 3.73 3.88 -32.34
N MET A 329 3.51 5.08 -31.82
CA MET A 329 2.66 5.34 -30.65
C MET A 329 1.19 5.65 -31.01
N GLN A 330 0.93 6.09 -32.25
CA GLN A 330 -0.39 6.56 -32.70
C GLN A 330 -1.38 5.42 -33.05
N ASN A 331 -1.36 4.32 -32.30
CA ASN A 331 -2.21 3.15 -32.59
C ASN A 331 -2.62 2.40 -31.31
N GLN A 332 -3.74 1.69 -31.39
CA GLN A 332 -4.37 0.99 -30.27
C GLN A 332 -3.47 -0.07 -29.61
N ALA A 333 -2.57 -0.73 -30.35
CA ALA A 333 -1.63 -1.69 -29.75
C ALA A 333 -0.59 -0.98 -28.86
N TRP A 334 -0.23 0.28 -29.15
CA TRP A 334 0.61 1.07 -28.25
C TRP A 334 -0.15 1.62 -27.05
N VAL A 335 -1.43 1.98 -27.20
CA VAL A 335 -2.30 2.37 -26.08
C VAL A 335 -2.51 1.19 -25.13
N ASP A 336 -2.74 -0.02 -25.66
CA ASP A 336 -2.82 -1.25 -24.87
C ASP A 336 -1.47 -1.57 -24.19
N LYS A 337 -0.33 -1.33 -24.86
CA LYS A 337 1.00 -1.46 -24.25
C LYS A 337 1.21 -0.44 -23.11
N ASP A 338 0.87 0.83 -23.31
CA ASP A 338 0.97 1.86 -22.27
C ASP A 338 0.05 1.55 -21.07
N LEU A 339 -1.15 1.02 -21.32
CA LEU A 339 -2.08 0.52 -20.30
C LEU A 339 -1.48 -0.68 -19.53
N SER A 340 -0.82 -1.61 -20.22
CA SER A 340 -0.09 -2.72 -19.57
C SER A 340 1.15 -2.27 -18.80
N THR A 341 1.79 -1.17 -19.20
CA THR A 341 2.89 -0.53 -18.46
C THR A 341 2.38 0.18 -17.21
N PHE A 342 1.24 0.87 -17.31
CA PHE A 342 0.54 1.44 -16.17
C PHE A 342 0.18 0.34 -15.15
N LEU A 343 -0.42 -0.77 -15.60
CA LEU A 343 -0.84 -1.86 -14.71
C LEU A 343 0.35 -2.63 -14.12
N GLY A 344 1.44 -2.81 -14.89
CA GLY A 344 2.70 -3.37 -14.37
C GLY A 344 3.30 -2.52 -13.25
N SER A 345 3.41 -1.20 -13.45
CA SER A 345 3.98 -0.30 -12.43
C SER A 345 2.99 0.08 -11.31
N TRP A 346 1.68 -0.11 -11.52
CA TRP A 346 0.69 -0.12 -10.43
C TRP A 346 0.74 -1.43 -9.63
N THR A 347 1.07 -2.56 -10.25
CA THR A 347 1.35 -3.83 -9.53
C THR A 347 2.61 -3.70 -8.68
N GLU A 348 3.69 -3.11 -9.23
CA GLU A 348 4.85 -2.69 -8.45
C GLU A 348 4.43 -1.74 -7.31
N LEU A 349 3.61 -0.71 -7.59
CA LEU A 349 3.11 0.16 -6.53
C LEU A 349 2.31 -0.61 -5.46
N ARG A 350 1.49 -1.61 -5.80
CA ARG A 350 0.73 -2.41 -4.82
C ARG A 350 1.62 -3.35 -4.02
N HIS A 351 2.66 -3.89 -4.63
CA HIS A 351 3.69 -4.69 -3.97
C HIS A 351 4.55 -3.86 -3.03
N ASP A 352 5.05 -2.72 -3.51
CA ASP A 352 5.74 -1.72 -2.71
C ASP A 352 4.84 -1.22 -1.59
N THR A 353 3.56 -0.93 -1.82
CA THR A 353 2.69 -0.34 -0.79
C THR A 353 2.14 -1.34 0.24
N ILE A 354 2.43 -2.64 0.07
CA ILE A 354 2.37 -3.63 1.15
C ILE A 354 3.39 -3.31 2.26
N LEU A 355 4.46 -2.51 2.01
CA LEU A 355 5.11 -1.47 2.88
C LEU A 355 6.62 -1.10 2.56
N TYR A 356 7.14 -1.41 1.34
CA TYR A 356 8.19 -0.74 0.50
C TYR A 356 9.60 -1.43 0.32
N ALA A 357 10.36 -1.09 -0.76
CA ALA A 357 11.25 -1.95 -1.62
C ALA A 357 12.71 -1.41 -1.92
N LYS A 358 13.69 -1.98 -2.69
CA LYS A 358 14.15 -3.34 -3.20
C LYS A 358 15.42 -3.21 -4.13
N GLN A 359 16.45 -4.10 -4.10
CA GLN A 359 17.34 -4.50 -5.26
C GLN A 359 18.54 -5.48 -4.99
N SER A 360 19.35 -5.83 -6.01
CA SER A 360 20.13 -7.11 -6.15
C SER A 360 21.63 -7.04 -6.63
N TYR A 361 22.19 -8.13 -7.22
CA TYR A 361 23.64 -8.50 -7.28
C TYR A 361 23.89 -9.74 -8.24
N THR A 362 25.05 -10.32 -8.72
CA THR A 362 26.54 -10.11 -8.74
C THR A 362 27.26 -10.92 -9.91
N VAL A 363 28.57 -10.67 -10.18
CA VAL A 363 29.66 -11.52 -10.83
C VAL A 363 30.03 -11.40 -12.34
N LYS A 364 31.08 -10.58 -12.59
CA LYS A 364 32.26 -10.75 -13.50
C LYS A 364 32.09 -11.36 -14.92
N ALA A 365 31.96 -10.49 -15.92
CA ALA A 365 32.21 -10.81 -17.33
C ALA A 365 33.70 -10.67 -17.76
N ILE A 366 34.08 -11.31 -18.87
CA ILE A 366 35.31 -11.04 -19.64
C ILE A 366 34.90 -10.26 -20.89
N ALA A 367 35.54 -9.13 -21.18
CA ALA A 367 35.12 -8.22 -22.25
C ALA A 367 35.29 -8.82 -23.67
N PRO A 368 34.23 -8.85 -24.49
CA PRO A 368 34.34 -8.81 -25.94
C PRO A 368 34.77 -7.41 -26.40
N LEU A 369 35.19 -7.29 -27.66
CA LEU A 369 35.36 -5.98 -28.32
C LEU A 369 34.01 -5.25 -28.41
N PRO A 370 33.96 -3.90 -28.31
CA PRO A 370 32.73 -3.16 -28.47
C PRO A 370 32.16 -3.36 -29.89
N PRO A 371 30.86 -3.63 -30.04
CA PRO A 371 30.20 -3.50 -31.34
C PRO A 371 30.18 -2.03 -31.78
N GLU A 372 29.93 -1.86 -33.08
CA GLU A 372 29.75 -0.59 -33.78
C GLU A 372 28.73 0.32 -33.07
N GLU A 373 28.81 1.64 -33.29
CA GLU A 373 28.08 2.64 -32.50
C GLU A 373 26.59 2.71 -32.86
N THR A 374 25.83 1.71 -32.42
CA THR A 374 24.37 1.68 -32.47
C THR A 374 23.79 2.72 -31.52
N ARG A 375 23.28 3.81 -32.08
CA ARG A 375 22.46 4.79 -31.36
C ARG A 375 21.13 4.17 -30.94
N GLY A 376 20.64 4.55 -29.76
CA GLY A 376 19.35 4.12 -29.23
C GLY A 376 18.31 5.25 -29.28
N TYR A 377 17.16 5.01 -28.64
CA TYR A 377 16.02 5.90 -28.58
C TYR A 377 15.33 5.71 -27.22
N VAL A 378 14.81 6.77 -26.59
CA VAL A 378 14.00 6.68 -25.36
C VAL A 378 12.52 6.65 -25.75
N GLU A 379 11.66 5.98 -24.98
CA GLU A 379 10.22 6.11 -25.26
C GLU A 379 9.75 7.50 -24.82
N PRO A 380 9.22 8.34 -25.71
CA PRO A 380 9.09 9.77 -25.42
C PRO A 380 7.85 10.08 -24.56
N GLN A 381 7.98 9.81 -23.26
CA GLN A 381 7.00 10.08 -22.21
C GLN A 381 7.58 11.14 -21.24
N PRO A 382 7.91 12.37 -21.71
CA PRO A 382 8.71 13.34 -20.95
C PRO A 382 8.04 13.80 -19.65
N GLU A 383 6.71 13.77 -19.61
CA GLU A 383 5.94 14.13 -18.41
C GLU A 383 6.01 13.03 -17.34
N VAL A 384 5.99 11.75 -17.72
CA VAL A 384 6.19 10.62 -16.79
C VAL A 384 7.57 10.74 -16.14
N TYR A 385 8.63 10.91 -16.94
CA TYR A 385 9.98 11.12 -16.42
C TYR A 385 10.11 12.38 -15.54
N GLY A 386 9.41 13.46 -15.88
CA GLY A 386 9.37 14.68 -15.09
C GLY A 386 8.68 14.52 -13.73
N ARG A 387 7.54 13.82 -13.69
CA ARG A 387 6.79 13.53 -12.46
C ARG A 387 7.57 12.55 -11.57
N LEU A 388 8.17 11.50 -12.15
CA LEU A 388 9.05 10.57 -11.43
C LEU A 388 10.30 11.27 -10.84
N ALA A 389 10.91 12.22 -11.56
CA ALA A 389 12.03 13.01 -11.03
C ALA A 389 11.61 13.90 -9.85
N ALA A 390 10.41 14.49 -9.92
CA ALA A 390 9.84 15.25 -8.81
C ALA A 390 9.53 14.35 -7.60
N LEU A 391 9.09 13.12 -7.82
CA LEU A 391 8.86 12.10 -6.77
C LEU A 391 10.17 11.65 -6.11
N ALA A 392 11.22 11.37 -6.87
CA ALA A 392 12.56 11.06 -6.32
C ALA A 392 13.06 12.21 -5.42
N ARG A 393 12.91 13.46 -5.87
CA ARG A 393 13.20 14.66 -5.07
C ARG A 393 12.34 14.75 -3.81
N GLN A 394 11.02 14.51 -3.92
CA GLN A 394 10.08 14.53 -2.79
C GLN A 394 10.51 13.51 -1.72
N MET A 395 10.81 12.28 -2.12
CA MET A 395 11.28 11.22 -1.23
C MET A 395 12.58 11.61 -0.50
N ARG A 396 13.62 12.02 -1.25
CA ARG A 396 14.90 12.44 -0.66
C ARG A 396 14.71 13.58 0.34
N ASP A 397 14.09 14.67 -0.09
CA ASP A 397 13.93 15.87 0.73
C ASP A 397 12.98 15.65 1.91
N GLY A 398 12.10 14.65 1.84
CA GLY A 398 11.18 14.25 2.90
C GLY A 398 11.82 13.33 3.95
N LEU A 399 12.68 12.40 3.55
CA LEU A 399 13.46 11.53 4.45
C LEU A 399 14.56 12.30 5.17
N ASP A 400 15.25 13.20 4.46
CA ASP A 400 16.32 14.04 5.01
C ASP A 400 15.84 14.93 6.16
N LYS A 401 14.71 15.63 5.96
CA LYS A 401 14.06 16.47 7.00
C LYS A 401 13.59 15.69 8.23
N ARG A 402 13.54 14.35 8.16
CA ARG A 402 13.19 13.44 9.26
C ARG A 402 14.42 12.78 9.91
N GLY A 403 15.62 12.99 9.36
CA GLY A 403 16.85 12.32 9.82
C GLY A 403 16.92 10.84 9.44
N LEU A 404 16.17 10.41 8.41
CA LEU A 404 16.02 9.01 8.00
C LEU A 404 16.82 8.64 6.74
N LEU A 405 17.78 9.49 6.34
CA LEU A 405 18.50 9.34 5.08
C LEU A 405 20.02 9.41 5.29
N ASN A 406 20.68 8.26 5.16
CA ASN A 406 22.14 8.17 5.12
C ASN A 406 22.69 8.69 3.77
N ASP A 407 24.00 8.91 3.70
CA ASP A 407 24.62 9.53 2.52
C ASP A 407 24.63 8.63 1.27
N GLU A 408 24.60 7.31 1.43
CA GLU A 408 24.51 6.38 0.29
C GLU A 408 23.12 6.45 -0.36
N LEU A 409 22.05 6.29 0.43
CA LEU A 409 20.67 6.41 -0.03
C LEU A 409 20.39 7.80 -0.62
N ARG A 410 20.94 8.86 0.00
CA ARG A 410 20.91 10.24 -0.52
C ARG A 410 21.55 10.34 -1.91
N GLY A 411 22.67 9.66 -2.12
CA GLY A 411 23.34 9.52 -3.41
C GLY A 411 22.44 8.81 -4.43
N LYS A 412 22.01 7.58 -4.14
CA LYS A 412 21.18 6.77 -5.06
C LYS A 412 19.92 7.49 -5.55
N ILE A 413 19.18 8.13 -4.63
CA ILE A 413 17.94 8.85 -4.98
C ILE A 413 18.25 10.12 -5.82
N LYS A 414 19.42 10.73 -5.64
CA LYS A 414 19.89 11.85 -6.48
C LYS A 414 20.33 11.36 -7.87
N ASP A 415 21.06 10.25 -7.95
CA ASP A 415 21.45 9.64 -9.23
C ASP A 415 20.21 9.23 -10.05
N LEU A 416 19.16 8.74 -9.38
CA LEU A 416 17.84 8.48 -9.98
C LEU A 416 17.14 9.76 -10.46
N GLU A 417 17.10 10.82 -9.64
CA GLU A 417 16.55 12.13 -10.04
C GLU A 417 17.22 12.65 -11.33
N ASP A 418 18.55 12.62 -11.40
CA ASP A 418 19.30 13.15 -12.54
C ASP A 418 19.20 12.26 -13.78
N LEU A 419 19.09 10.93 -13.61
CA LEU A 419 18.78 10.03 -14.72
C LEU A 419 17.40 10.34 -15.32
N LEU A 420 16.37 10.48 -14.49
CA LEU A 420 15.01 10.79 -14.94
C LEU A 420 14.91 12.15 -15.63
N LEU A 421 15.59 13.18 -15.11
CA LEU A 421 15.70 14.48 -15.78
C LEU A 421 16.42 14.41 -17.14
N THR A 422 17.40 13.49 -17.26
CA THR A 422 18.10 13.24 -18.54
C THR A 422 17.17 12.54 -19.54
N LEU A 423 16.46 11.48 -19.12
CA LEU A 423 15.48 10.77 -19.97
C LEU A 423 14.33 11.68 -20.43
N LYS A 424 13.86 12.58 -19.56
CA LYS A 424 12.92 13.66 -19.94
C LYS A 424 13.49 14.55 -21.05
N THR A 425 14.73 15.03 -20.88
CA THR A 425 15.37 15.94 -21.84
C THR A 425 15.57 15.29 -23.21
N ILE A 426 15.93 14.00 -23.21
CA ILE A 426 16.04 13.19 -24.43
C ILE A 426 14.65 13.04 -25.10
N SER A 427 13.63 12.68 -24.34
CA SER A 427 12.24 12.55 -24.83
C SER A 427 11.71 13.84 -25.47
N GLU A 428 11.99 15.00 -24.86
CA GLU A 428 11.60 16.31 -25.39
C GLU A 428 12.32 16.63 -26.71
N LYS A 429 13.58 16.23 -26.86
CA LYS A 429 14.33 16.35 -28.12
C LYS A 429 13.80 15.41 -29.21
N GLU A 430 13.52 14.15 -28.87
CA GLU A 430 13.00 13.16 -29.81
C GLU A 430 11.63 13.54 -30.37
N LEU A 431 10.70 14.05 -29.54
CA LEU A 431 9.41 14.60 -29.99
C LEU A 431 9.60 15.82 -30.90
N THR A 432 10.53 16.71 -30.56
CA THR A 432 10.79 17.94 -31.32
C THR A 432 11.78 17.75 -32.49
N ASN A 433 12.18 16.51 -32.78
CA ASN A 433 13.13 16.14 -33.83
C ASN A 433 14.49 16.88 -33.72
N GLN A 434 14.92 17.18 -32.49
CA GLN A 434 16.25 17.74 -32.20
C GLN A 434 17.28 16.60 -32.05
N PRO A 435 18.53 16.78 -32.53
CA PRO A 435 19.57 15.78 -32.36
C PRO A 435 20.00 15.66 -30.89
N LEU A 436 20.29 14.42 -30.47
CA LEU A 436 20.88 14.13 -29.16
C LEU A 436 22.38 14.41 -29.16
N SER A 437 22.96 14.64 -27.99
CA SER A 437 24.42 14.69 -27.80
C SER A 437 25.02 13.29 -27.65
N GLU A 438 26.33 13.16 -27.80
CA GLU A 438 27.02 11.89 -27.55
C GLU A 438 26.98 11.48 -26.07
N ASP A 439 26.82 12.43 -25.12
CA ASP A 439 26.58 12.12 -23.70
C ASP A 439 25.16 11.57 -23.46
N GLU A 440 24.18 12.01 -24.25
CA GLU A 440 22.80 11.51 -24.23
C GLU A 440 22.72 10.11 -24.86
N TYR A 441 23.35 9.90 -26.04
CA TYR A 441 23.48 8.56 -26.62
C TYR A 441 24.29 7.60 -25.72
N SER A 442 25.35 8.09 -25.05
CA SER A 442 26.09 7.33 -24.03
C SER A 442 25.19 6.96 -22.85
N THR A 443 24.32 7.86 -22.41
CA THR A 443 23.33 7.59 -21.34
C THR A 443 22.35 6.50 -21.73
N ILE A 444 21.86 6.48 -22.98
CA ILE A 444 21.03 5.39 -23.51
C ILE A 444 21.85 4.08 -23.59
N ARG A 445 23.06 4.13 -24.15
CA ARG A 445 23.95 2.95 -24.32
C ARG A 445 24.30 2.26 -23.00
N PHE A 446 24.45 3.04 -21.93
CA PHE A 446 24.82 2.54 -20.59
C PHE A 446 23.65 2.56 -19.59
N ILE A 447 22.39 2.61 -20.06
CA ILE A 447 21.21 2.68 -19.18
C ILE A 447 21.16 1.54 -18.15
N GLY A 448 21.48 0.30 -18.56
CA GLY A 448 21.53 -0.85 -17.65
C GLY A 448 22.56 -0.68 -16.54
N ALA A 449 23.79 -0.26 -16.86
CA ALA A 449 24.85 -0.02 -15.88
C ALA A 449 24.57 1.21 -14.98
N ARG A 450 23.82 2.20 -15.47
CA ARG A 450 23.33 3.33 -14.66
C ARG A 450 22.27 2.87 -13.65
N LEU A 451 21.32 2.04 -14.09
CA LEU A 451 20.29 1.47 -13.21
C LEU A 451 20.93 0.55 -12.16
N GLU A 452 21.78 -0.39 -12.57
CA GLU A 452 22.62 -1.23 -11.68
C GLU A 452 23.39 -0.38 -10.66
N GLY A 453 23.99 0.73 -11.09
CA GLY A 453 24.72 1.66 -10.22
C GLY A 453 23.84 2.41 -9.21
N ILE A 454 22.61 2.78 -9.59
CA ILE A 454 21.61 3.41 -8.71
C ILE A 454 21.13 2.40 -7.65
N THR A 455 21.01 1.13 -8.01
CA THR A 455 20.30 0.13 -7.20
C THR A 455 21.18 -0.85 -6.43
N THR A 456 22.45 -1.02 -6.81
CA THR A 456 23.40 -1.84 -6.03
C THR A 456 23.85 -1.08 -4.77
N PHE A 457 23.52 -1.61 -3.59
CA PHE A 457 23.89 -1.03 -2.29
C PHE A 457 25.20 -1.62 -1.73
N SER A 458 25.77 -0.97 -0.72
CA SER A 458 26.86 -1.53 0.08
C SER A 458 26.43 -2.79 0.84
N ALA A 459 27.35 -3.74 1.03
CA ALA A 459 27.08 -5.03 1.67
C ALA A 459 26.56 -4.92 3.13
N GLU A 460 26.77 -3.78 3.78
CA GLU A 460 26.19 -3.43 5.09
C GLU A 460 24.67 -3.25 4.96
N LEU A 461 24.22 -2.37 4.05
CA LEU A 461 22.81 -2.19 3.72
C LEU A 461 22.16 -3.45 3.11
N THR A 462 22.85 -4.14 2.19
CA THR A 462 22.31 -5.36 1.56
C THR A 462 22.04 -6.46 2.58
N GLY A 463 22.97 -6.67 3.53
CA GLY A 463 22.84 -7.71 4.55
C GLY A 463 21.73 -7.46 5.59
N GLU A 464 21.25 -6.22 5.72
CA GLU A 464 20.12 -5.87 6.59
C GLU A 464 18.76 -5.87 5.85
N LEU A 465 18.76 -5.67 4.52
CA LEU A 465 17.56 -5.22 3.79
C LEU A 465 17.06 -6.10 2.63
N ALA A 466 17.80 -7.12 2.17
CA ALA A 466 17.49 -7.88 0.94
C ALA A 466 17.56 -9.42 1.09
N SER A 467 16.97 -10.15 0.15
CA SER A 467 17.00 -11.62 0.02
C SER A 467 17.15 -12.10 -1.44
N GLU A 468 17.35 -13.41 -1.66
CA GLU A 468 17.40 -14.01 -3.01
C GLU A 468 16.10 -13.78 -3.82
N ALA A 469 14.94 -13.60 -3.15
CA ALA A 469 13.68 -13.29 -3.82
C ALA A 469 13.68 -11.90 -4.50
N ASP A 470 14.50 -10.97 -4.01
CA ASP A 470 14.64 -9.63 -4.57
C ASP A 470 15.46 -9.58 -5.87
N GLU A 471 16.09 -10.69 -6.27
CA GLU A 471 16.92 -10.76 -7.47
C GLU A 471 16.13 -10.65 -8.78
N ARG A 472 14.81 -10.90 -8.77
CA ARG A 472 13.96 -10.87 -9.97
C ARG A 472 12.94 -9.73 -10.01
N MET A 473 12.64 -9.33 -11.23
CA MET A 473 11.53 -8.43 -11.57
C MET A 473 10.17 -9.05 -11.19
N ALA A 474 10.06 -10.38 -11.23
CA ALA A 474 8.82 -11.08 -10.98
C ALA A 474 8.35 -10.97 -9.51
N ILE A 475 7.16 -10.39 -9.31
CA ILE A 475 6.52 -10.07 -8.03
C ILE A 475 5.01 -10.32 -8.08
N VAL A 476 4.35 -10.47 -6.92
CA VAL A 476 2.89 -10.66 -6.81
C VAL A 476 2.30 -9.93 -5.60
N ALA A 477 1.13 -9.30 -5.77
CA ALA A 477 0.41 -8.62 -4.71
C ALA A 477 -1.09 -8.92 -4.75
N ASP A 478 -1.67 -9.30 -3.61
CA ASP A 478 -3.12 -9.42 -3.48
C ASP A 478 -3.74 -8.02 -3.35
N VAL A 479 -4.71 -7.71 -4.22
CA VAL A 479 -5.30 -6.36 -4.29
C VAL A 479 -6.75 -6.30 -3.83
N HIS A 480 -7.44 -7.45 -3.78
CA HIS A 480 -8.82 -7.59 -3.31
C HIS A 480 -9.05 -8.97 -2.66
N THR A 481 -10.06 -9.09 -1.79
CA THR A 481 -10.42 -10.35 -1.12
C THR A 481 -11.94 -10.43 -0.97
N ASP A 482 -12.57 -11.47 -1.54
CA ASP A 482 -13.98 -11.77 -1.32
C ASP A 482 -14.15 -12.89 -0.27
N PRO A 483 -14.66 -12.58 0.94
CA PRO A 483 -14.87 -13.58 1.97
C PRO A 483 -16.06 -14.52 1.68
N ASN A 484 -16.85 -14.30 0.62
CA ASN A 484 -17.98 -15.16 0.26
C ASN A 484 -17.55 -16.37 -0.59
N SER A 485 -16.69 -16.15 -1.59
CA SER A 485 -16.02 -17.20 -2.37
C SER A 485 -14.81 -17.80 -1.65
N GLY A 486 -14.17 -17.04 -0.75
CA GLY A 486 -12.90 -17.43 -0.14
C GLY A 486 -11.70 -17.27 -1.08
N GLN A 487 -11.80 -16.34 -2.03
CA GLN A 487 -10.77 -16.06 -3.05
C GLN A 487 -10.24 -14.62 -2.95
N VAL A 488 -9.08 -14.40 -3.56
CA VAL A 488 -8.38 -13.12 -3.66
C VAL A 488 -8.10 -12.80 -5.13
N LEU A 489 -7.97 -11.52 -5.45
CA LEU A 489 -7.43 -11.07 -6.73
C LEU A 489 -5.93 -10.82 -6.56
N GLU A 490 -5.11 -11.61 -7.26
CA GLU A 490 -3.66 -11.45 -7.35
C GLU A 490 -3.34 -10.66 -8.63
N GLU A 491 -2.54 -9.60 -8.48
CA GLU A 491 -1.94 -8.86 -9.59
C GLU A 491 -0.44 -9.18 -9.58
N ALA A 492 0.15 -9.50 -10.73
CA ALA A 492 1.53 -9.95 -10.79
C ALA A 492 2.31 -9.42 -12.00
N VAL A 493 3.62 -9.27 -11.79
CA VAL A 493 4.61 -8.99 -12.84
C VAL A 493 5.51 -10.23 -13.01
N GLY A 494 5.87 -10.58 -14.24
CA GLY A 494 6.80 -11.67 -14.55
C GLY A 494 8.23 -11.20 -14.86
N ASP A 495 8.95 -11.97 -15.67
CA ASP A 495 10.20 -11.53 -16.28
C ASP A 495 9.90 -10.59 -17.48
N ALA A 496 10.77 -9.61 -17.75
CA ALA A 496 10.52 -8.59 -18.77
C ALA A 496 10.28 -9.17 -20.17
N PHE A 497 9.19 -8.77 -20.82
CA PHE A 497 8.92 -9.10 -22.22
C PHE A 497 9.74 -8.22 -23.16
N THR A 498 10.14 -8.78 -24.31
CA THR A 498 10.85 -8.03 -25.34
C THR A 498 9.86 -7.29 -26.25
N ILE A 499 10.02 -5.98 -26.39
CA ILE A 499 9.34 -5.17 -27.41
C ILE A 499 10.30 -4.87 -28.58
N TYR A 500 9.74 -4.79 -29.80
CA TYR A 500 10.42 -4.28 -30.98
C TYR A 500 9.65 -3.07 -31.53
N ALA A 501 10.37 -2.00 -31.87
CA ALA A 501 9.80 -0.78 -32.41
C ALA A 501 10.63 -0.27 -33.59
N ILE A 502 9.99 0.44 -34.54
CA ILE A 502 10.70 1.14 -35.62
C ILE A 502 10.64 2.63 -35.30
N VAL A 503 11.80 3.19 -34.96
CA VAL A 503 11.96 4.55 -34.40
C VAL A 503 12.75 5.45 -35.35
N PRO A 504 12.51 6.78 -35.35
CA PRO A 504 13.26 7.73 -36.16
C PRO A 504 14.56 8.18 -35.47
N ILE A 505 15.67 7.46 -35.70
CA ILE A 505 16.99 7.88 -35.23
C ILE A 505 17.66 8.69 -36.35
N GLU A 506 17.88 9.99 -36.11
CA GLU A 506 18.46 10.96 -37.06
C GLU A 506 17.80 10.94 -38.46
N GLY A 507 16.47 10.75 -38.48
CA GLY A 507 15.68 10.68 -39.71
C GLY A 507 15.76 9.35 -40.46
N GLN A 508 16.49 8.35 -39.93
CA GLN A 508 16.47 6.98 -40.43
C GLN A 508 15.49 6.12 -39.61
N ALA A 509 14.76 5.24 -40.30
CA ALA A 509 13.86 4.28 -39.67
C ALA A 509 14.67 3.08 -39.16
N THR A 510 14.90 3.03 -37.85
CA THR A 510 15.76 2.05 -37.19
C THR A 510 14.92 1.08 -36.36
N LEU A 511 15.18 -0.22 -36.50
CA LEU A 511 14.58 -1.23 -35.63
C LEU A 511 15.32 -1.26 -34.29
N THR A 512 14.63 -0.93 -33.21
CA THR A 512 15.12 -1.03 -31.82
C THR A 512 14.45 -2.19 -31.08
N GLN A 513 15.13 -2.70 -30.06
CA GLN A 513 14.65 -3.69 -29.11
C GLN A 513 14.66 -3.08 -27.70
N GLY A 514 13.63 -3.37 -26.89
CA GLY A 514 13.53 -2.91 -25.51
C GLY A 514 12.86 -3.94 -24.60
N GLY A 515 12.75 -3.62 -23.31
CA GLY A 515 11.98 -4.39 -22.33
C GLY A 515 10.67 -3.70 -21.96
N VAL A 516 9.62 -4.48 -21.72
CA VAL A 516 8.31 -4.02 -21.21
C VAL A 516 7.79 -4.99 -20.13
N PHE A 517 6.81 -4.53 -19.34
CA PHE A 517 6.16 -5.35 -18.31
C PHE A 517 5.46 -6.58 -18.89
N SER A 518 5.51 -7.67 -18.12
CA SER A 518 4.68 -8.87 -18.30
C SER A 518 3.64 -8.90 -17.17
N TYR A 519 2.45 -8.38 -17.45
CA TYR A 519 1.38 -8.19 -16.47
C TYR A 519 0.37 -9.35 -16.46
N TYR A 520 -0.05 -9.78 -15.28
CA TYR A 520 -0.97 -10.90 -15.04
C TYR A 520 -2.04 -10.49 -14.00
N GLU A 521 -3.31 -10.80 -14.28
CA GLU A 521 -4.49 -10.60 -13.39
C GLU A 521 -5.14 -11.98 -13.18
N PHE A 522 -5.24 -12.49 -11.96
CA PHE A 522 -5.88 -13.81 -11.71
C PHE A 522 -6.45 -14.00 -10.30
N LEU A 523 -7.35 -14.97 -10.14
CA LEU A 523 -7.95 -15.31 -8.83
C LEU A 523 -7.23 -16.49 -8.18
N GLN A 524 -6.99 -16.39 -6.86
CA GLN A 524 -6.29 -17.38 -6.04
C GLN A 524 -7.09 -17.68 -4.75
N PRO A 525 -7.00 -18.87 -4.12
CA PRO A 525 -7.66 -19.13 -2.83
C PRO A 525 -7.05 -18.31 -1.67
N MET A 526 -7.87 -17.82 -0.73
CA MET A 526 -7.40 -17.09 0.47
C MET A 526 -6.44 -17.91 1.36
N SER A 527 -6.50 -19.24 1.30
CA SER A 527 -5.58 -20.15 2.01
C SER A 527 -4.25 -20.38 1.28
N GLU A 528 -4.12 -19.89 0.06
CA GLU A 528 -2.99 -20.13 -0.86
C GLU A 528 -2.48 -18.81 -1.47
N ARG A 529 -2.68 -17.68 -0.76
CA ARG A 529 -2.13 -16.35 -1.08
C ARG A 529 -0.65 -16.47 -1.43
N LEU A 530 -0.24 -15.85 -2.53
CA LEU A 530 1.12 -16.01 -3.03
C LEU A 530 2.13 -15.11 -2.30
N THR A 531 3.32 -15.65 -2.07
CA THR A 531 4.53 -14.87 -1.83
C THR A 531 5.33 -14.75 -3.14
N ASP A 532 6.27 -13.81 -3.19
CA ASP A 532 7.13 -13.62 -4.37
C ASP A 532 7.84 -14.93 -4.76
N GLU A 533 8.35 -15.69 -3.80
CA GLU A 533 9.05 -16.96 -4.05
C GLU A 533 8.12 -18.01 -4.68
N THR A 534 6.88 -18.12 -4.18
CA THR A 534 5.89 -19.07 -4.73
C THR A 534 5.46 -18.68 -6.14
N TRP A 535 5.24 -17.39 -6.41
CA TRP A 535 4.98 -16.86 -7.75
C TRP A 535 6.17 -17.08 -8.68
N GLN A 536 7.38 -16.80 -8.21
CA GLN A 536 8.64 -16.95 -8.94
C GLN A 536 9.01 -18.41 -9.26
N ALA A 537 8.47 -19.37 -8.50
CA ALA A 537 8.59 -20.81 -8.76
C ALA A 537 7.42 -21.39 -9.59
N MET A 538 6.30 -20.68 -9.70
CA MET A 538 5.09 -21.15 -10.39
C MET A 538 5.34 -21.41 -11.88
N SER A 539 5.06 -22.65 -12.32
CA SER A 539 5.16 -23.06 -13.72
C SER A 539 4.14 -24.17 -14.04
N PRO A 540 3.31 -24.03 -15.10
CA PRO A 540 3.20 -22.86 -15.97
C PRO A 540 2.70 -21.62 -15.21
N LYS A 541 2.93 -20.44 -15.80
CA LYS A 541 2.28 -19.21 -15.34
C LYS A 541 0.78 -19.20 -15.73
N PRO A 542 -0.06 -18.42 -15.04
CA PRO A 542 -1.42 -18.12 -15.50
C PRO A 542 -1.43 -17.51 -16.90
N ASP A 543 -2.56 -17.62 -17.60
CA ASP A 543 -2.76 -16.95 -18.89
C ASP A 543 -2.69 -15.42 -18.74
N LEU A 544 -2.18 -14.74 -19.77
CA LEU A 544 -2.15 -13.27 -19.82
C LEU A 544 -3.58 -12.70 -20.01
N PRO A 545 -3.88 -11.48 -19.49
CA PRO A 545 -5.18 -10.85 -19.68
C PRO A 545 -5.55 -10.72 -21.17
N VAL A 546 -6.73 -11.22 -21.56
CA VAL A 546 -7.08 -11.53 -22.97
C VAL A 546 -6.89 -10.34 -23.93
N TRP A 547 -7.10 -9.13 -23.45
CA TRP A 547 -6.96 -7.89 -24.21
C TRP A 547 -5.51 -7.58 -24.66
N THR A 548 -4.48 -8.12 -24.00
CA THR A 548 -3.07 -7.88 -24.36
C THR A 548 -2.67 -8.53 -25.70
N GLY A 549 -3.51 -9.43 -26.24
CA GLY A 549 -3.33 -10.05 -27.55
C GLY A 549 -3.33 -9.08 -28.73
N SER A 550 -3.61 -7.78 -28.53
CA SER A 550 -3.39 -6.75 -29.55
C SER A 550 -1.90 -6.52 -29.84
N PHE A 551 -1.05 -6.48 -28.80
CA PHE A 551 0.39 -6.18 -28.89
C PHE A 551 1.32 -7.37 -28.59
N ILE A 552 0.89 -8.36 -27.80
CA ILE A 552 1.71 -9.54 -27.45
C ILE A 552 1.58 -10.65 -28.51
N ARG A 553 2.67 -11.39 -28.76
CA ARG A 553 2.70 -12.60 -29.62
C ARG A 553 3.38 -13.77 -28.89
N PRO A 554 2.94 -15.02 -29.10
CA PRO A 554 3.60 -16.22 -28.54
C PRO A 554 4.95 -16.53 -29.19
#